data_AF-A0A354YV70-F1
#
_entry.id   AF-A0A354YV70-F1
#
_cell.length_a   1.000
_cell.length_b   1.000
_cell.length_c   1.000
_cell.angle_alpha   90.00
_cell.angle_beta   90.00
_cell.angle_gamma   90.00
#
_symmetry.space_group_name_H-M   'P 1'
#
loop_
_entity.id
_entity.type
_entity.pdbx_description
1 polymer ?
#
loop_
_entity_poly.entity_id
_entity_poly.type
_entity_poly.pdbx_seq_one_letter_code
_entity_poly.pdbx_strand_id
1 'polypeptide(L)' 'QIADCINESLKPFGVAVVIEAEHMCMTMRGVRKPGASTVTSAVRGIFETRPETRAEVFSLINQKS' A
#
# COMPACT_ATOMS: atom_id res chain seq x y z
N GLN A 1 5.64 9.05 2.76
CA GLN A 1 6.20 9.85 1.63
C GLN A 1 5.21 9.99 0.48
N ILE A 2 4.87 8.92 -0.26
CA ILE A 2 3.94 9.05 -1.42
C ILE A 2 2.56 9.55 -0.98
N ALA A 3 1.95 8.91 0.02
CA ALA A 3 0.63 9.31 0.51
C ALA A 3 0.61 10.75 1.05
N ASP A 4 1.68 11.19 1.72
CA ASP A 4 1.83 12.54 2.26
C ASP A 4 1.90 13.59 1.14
N CYS A 5 2.75 13.35 0.14
CA CYS A 5 2.90 14.23 -1.02
C CYS A 5 1.58 14.44 -1.77
N ILE A 6 0.83 13.36 -2.00
CA ILE A 6 -0.50 13.42 -2.63
C ILE A 6 -1.47 14.22 -1.75
N ASN A 7 -1.47 13.98 -0.45
CA ASN A 7 -2.35 14.64 0.49
C ASN A 7 -2.08 16.15 0.59
N GLU A 8 -0.80 16.54 0.65
CA GLU A 8 -0.37 17.94 0.72
C GLU A 8 -0.65 18.70 -0.59
N SER A 9 -0.42 18.05 -1.74
CA SER A 9 -0.56 18.68 -3.06
C SER A 9 -2.01 18.87 -3.48
N LEU A 10 -2.86 17.85 -3.26
CA LEU A 10 -4.23 17.83 -3.78
C LEU A 10 -5.30 18.17 -2.73
N LYS A 11 -4.93 18.18 -1.44
CA LYS A 11 -5.87 18.34 -0.30
C LYS A 11 -7.16 17.50 -0.47
N PRO A 12 -7.05 16.20 -0.80
CA PRO A 12 -8.21 15.36 -1.02
C PRO A 12 -8.89 15.01 0.31
N PHE A 13 -10.12 14.48 0.23
CA PHE A 13 -10.80 13.95 1.41
C PHE A 13 -10.03 12.77 2.04
N GLY A 14 -9.38 11.94 1.23
CA GLY A 14 -8.52 10.87 1.71
C GLY A 14 -7.60 10.32 0.62
N VAL A 15 -6.52 9.66 1.06
CA VAL A 15 -5.54 9.00 0.20
C VAL A 15 -5.31 7.59 0.70
N ALA A 16 -5.26 6.61 -0.20
CA ALA A 16 -4.83 5.25 0.07
C ALA A 16 -3.76 4.85 -0.95
N VAL A 17 -2.61 4.36 -0.47
CA VAL A 17 -1.49 3.90 -1.28
C VAL A 17 -1.18 2.47 -0.86
N VAL A 18 -1.12 1.56 -1.84
CA VAL A 18 -0.67 0.18 -1.68
C VAL A 18 0.47 -0.06 -2.65
N ILE A 19 1.56 -0.63 -2.15
CA ILE A 19 2.74 -0.96 -2.94
C ILE A 19 3.06 -2.42 -2.69
N GLU A 20 3.06 -3.19 -3.76
CA GLU A 20 3.58 -4.55 -3.78
C GLU A 20 4.90 -4.54 -4.56
N ALA A 21 5.96 -5.05 -3.94
CA ALA A 21 7.25 -5.15 -4.58
C ALA A 21 8.01 -6.39 -4.12
N GLU A 22 8.76 -7.00 -5.04
CA GLU A 22 9.71 -8.05 -4.72
C GLU A 22 11.10 -7.46 -4.48
N HIS A 23 11.71 -7.81 -3.34
CA HIS A 23 13.07 -7.39 -3.03
C HIS A 23 14.08 -8.35 -3.66
N MET A 24 14.59 -7.99 -4.84
CA MET A 24 15.60 -8.76 -5.59
C MET A 24 16.85 -9.14 -4.77
N CYS A 25 17.24 -8.32 -3.80
CA CYS A 25 18.34 -8.62 -2.89
C CYS A 25 18.06 -9.78 -1.93
N MET A 26 16.79 -10.09 -1.63
CA MET A 26 16.34 -11.28 -0.89
C MET A 26 16.11 -12.49 -1.81
N THR A 27 15.82 -12.23 -3.09
CA THR A 27 15.60 -13.26 -4.12
C THR A 27 16.91 -13.84 -4.66
N MET A 28 17.92 -12.99 -4.89
CA MET A 28 19.19 -13.37 -5.53
C MET A 28 20.36 -13.62 -4.55
N ARG A 29 20.33 -13.03 -3.35
CA ARG A 29 21.36 -13.20 -2.31
C ARG A 29 20.71 -13.55 -0.96
N GLY A 30 21.34 -14.42 -0.17
CA GLY A 30 20.80 -14.83 1.14
C GLY A 30 19.80 -16.00 1.06
N VAL A 31 18.63 -15.87 1.70
CA VAL A 31 17.69 -16.97 2.05
C VAL A 31 16.99 -17.62 0.85
N ARG A 32 17.14 -17.07 -0.37
CA ARG A 32 16.61 -17.63 -1.63
C ARG A 32 15.14 -18.08 -1.51
N LYS A 33 14.25 -17.15 -1.18
CA LYS A 33 12.80 -17.33 -1.31
C LYS A 33 12.31 -16.64 -2.59
N PRO A 34 12.25 -17.35 -3.74
CA PRO A 34 11.48 -16.89 -4.89
C PRO A 34 10.04 -16.63 -4.46
N GLY A 35 9.46 -15.50 -4.88
CA GLY A 35 8.09 -15.10 -4.53
C GLY A 35 7.94 -14.39 -3.18
N ALA A 36 9.02 -13.93 -2.56
CA ALA A 36 8.93 -13.03 -1.41
C ALA A 36 8.52 -11.61 -1.88
N SER A 37 7.22 -11.39 -2.08
CA SER A 37 6.66 -10.05 -2.26
C SER A 37 6.39 -9.41 -0.90
N THR A 38 6.75 -8.13 -0.77
CA THR A 38 6.44 -7.30 0.39
C THR A 38 5.34 -6.33 -0.02
N VAL A 39 4.23 -6.37 0.71
CA VAL A 39 3.15 -5.40 0.55
C VAL A 39 3.26 -4.36 1.65
N THR A 40 3.29 -3.09 1.27
CA THR A 40 3.24 -1.95 2.18
C THR A 40 2.05 -1.06 1.83
N SER A 41 1.43 -0.46 2.85
CA SER A 41 0.27 0.41 2.66
C SER A 41 0.38 1.67 3.52
N ALA A 42 -0.10 2.80 2.99
CA ALA A 42 -0.21 4.06 3.72
C ALA A 42 -1.55 4.75 3.42
N VAL A 43 -2.22 5.26 4.45
CA VAL A 43 -3.54 5.92 4.35
C VAL A 43 -3.54 7.30 5.00
N ARG A 44 -4.33 8.24 4.47
CA ARG A 44 -4.54 9.59 5.00
C ARG A 44 -6.01 9.99 4.90
N GLY A 45 -6.43 10.95 5.73
CA GLY A 45 -7.77 11.53 5.68
C GLY A 45 -8.85 10.54 6.11
N ILE A 46 -9.96 10.44 5.36
CA ILE A 46 -11.10 9.57 5.76
C ILE A 46 -10.68 8.11 5.96
N PHE A 47 -9.71 7.61 5.20
CA PHE A 47 -9.25 6.22 5.32
C PHE A 47 -8.45 5.95 6.60
N GLU A 48 -7.97 6.99 7.28
CA GLU A 48 -7.32 6.87 8.58
C GLU A 48 -8.36 6.83 9.71
N THR A 49 -9.41 7.64 9.61
CA THR A 49 -10.44 7.77 10.65
C THR A 49 -11.56 6.75 10.53
N ARG A 50 -11.82 6.22 9.32
CA ARG A 50 -12.91 5.29 9.01
C ARG A 50 -12.39 3.92 8.59
N PRO A 51 -12.24 2.98 9.55
CA PRO A 51 -11.73 1.64 9.26
C PRO A 51 -12.60 0.85 8.28
N GLU A 52 -13.90 1.10 8.23
CA GLU A 52 -14.84 0.45 7.31
C GLU A 52 -14.56 0.80 5.83
N THR A 53 -14.35 2.08 5.53
CA THR A 53 -14.01 2.53 4.16
C THR A 53 -12.61 2.06 3.76
N ARG A 54 -11.68 2.00 4.71
CA ARG A 54 -10.35 1.42 4.48
C ARG A 54 -10.43 -0.06 4.13
N ALA A 55 -11.27 -0.83 4.84
CA ALA A 55 -11.45 -2.24 4.57
C ALA A 55 -12.03 -2.48 3.17
N GLU A 56 -13.04 -1.72 2.77
CA GLU A 56 -13.65 -1.80 1.44
C GLU A 56 -12.62 -1.58 0.32
N VAL A 57 -11.78 -0.54 0.45
CA VAL A 57 -10.72 -0.24 -0.53
C VAL A 57 -9.70 -1.38 -0.62
N PHE A 58 -9.22 -1.91 0.50
CA PHE A 58 -8.26 -3.01 0.47
C PHE A 58 -8.88 -4.30 -0.09
N SER A 59 -10.16 -4.57 0.18
CA SER A 59 -10.88 -5.69 -0.43
C SER A 59 -10.97 -5.54 -1.94
N LEU A 60 -11.24 -4.34 -2.46
CA LEU A 60 -11.29 -4.08 -3.90
C LEU A 60 -9.92 -4.20 -4.58
N ILE A 61 -8.86 -3.74 -3.92
CA ILE A 61 -7.48 -3.82 -4.44
C ILE A 61 -7.01 -5.29 -4.51
N ASN A 62 -7.31 -6.09 -3.48
CA ASN A 62 -6.90 -7.50 -3.42
C ASN A 62 -7.73 -8.44 -4.31
N GLN A 63 -8.88 -8.03 -4.82
CA GLN A 63 -9.70 -8.87 -5.71
C GLN A 63 -9.13 -9.02 -7.14
N LYS A 64 -8.08 -8.27 -7.50
CA LYS A 64 -7.45 -8.33 -8.83
C LYS A 64 -6.20 -9.22 -8.93
N SER A 65 -5.88 -10.00 -7.88
CA SER A 65 -4.75 -10.94 -7.89
C SER A 65 -5.14 -12.35 -8.33
#